data_AF-A0A961Y5S4-F1
#
_entry.id   AF-A0A961Y5S4-F1
#
_cell.length_a   1.000
_cell.length_b   1.000
_cell.length_c   1.000
_cell.angle_alpha   90.00
_cell.angle_beta   90.00
_cell.angle_gamma   90.00
#
_symmetry.space_group_name_H-M   'P 1'
#
loop_
_entity.id
_entity.type
_entity.pdbx_description
1 polymer ?
#
loop_
_entity_poly.entity_id
_entity_poly.type
_entity_poly.pdbx_seq_one_letter_code
_entity_poly.pdbx_strand_id
1 'polypeptide(L)'
;MALVGIDSLTGERIEGWDVVSHALADALSTPVGEYVLARDYGIAIEGLLDRPANAPFLLDALIACAETIETIVHLETGEPLVRFDGLAIEGLDAQGNGLIRAQVGWIETGETKSLEISL
;
A
#
# COMPACT_ATOMS: atom_id res chain seq x y z
N MET A 1 -8.24 -19.67 -8.17
CA MET A 1 -6.89 -20.05 -8.65
C MET A 1 -5.94 -19.52 -7.59
N ALA A 2 -4.99 -20.30 -7.08
CA ALA A 2 -4.16 -19.84 -5.98
C ALA A 2 -3.31 -18.63 -6.42
N LEU A 3 -3.36 -17.53 -5.67
CA LEU A 3 -2.52 -16.37 -5.90
C LEU A 3 -1.06 -16.74 -5.59
N VAL A 4 -0.18 -16.65 -6.59
CA VAL A 4 1.23 -17.06 -6.48
C VAL A 4 2.15 -15.99 -7.06
N GLY A 5 3.34 -15.85 -6.49
CA GLY A 5 4.33 -14.86 -6.90
C GLY A 5 5.75 -15.29 -6.54
N ILE A 6 6.67 -14.34 -6.67
CA ILE A 6 8.09 -14.51 -6.33
C ILE A 6 8.48 -13.35 -5.42
N ASP A 7 9.16 -13.66 -4.33
CA ASP A 7 9.73 -12.64 -3.44
C ASP A 7 10.90 -11.92 -4.13
N SER A 8 10.90 -10.59 -4.12
CA SER A 8 11.90 -9.78 -4.82
C SER A 8 13.29 -9.79 -4.16
N LEU A 9 13.40 -10.16 -2.88
CA LEU A 9 14.65 -10.21 -2.11
C LEU A 9 15.26 -11.61 -2.12
N THR A 10 14.44 -12.65 -1.92
CA THR A 10 14.93 -14.05 -1.81
C THR A 10 14.82 -14.83 -3.12
N GLY A 11 13.92 -14.43 -4.02
CA GLY A 11 13.60 -15.18 -5.24
C GLY A 11 12.78 -16.45 -4.97
N GLU A 12 12.34 -16.68 -3.73
CA GLU A 12 11.51 -17.83 -3.37
C GLU A 12 10.06 -17.64 -3.82
N ARG A 13 9.36 -18.75 -4.00
CA ARG A 13 7.93 -18.75 -4.34
C ARG A 13 7.11 -18.36 -3.12
N ILE A 14 6.26 -17.36 -3.28
CA ILE A 14 5.30 -16.89 -2.28
C ILE A 14 3.87 -17.12 -2.76
N GLU A 15 2.93 -17.32 -1.83
CA GLU A 15 1.54 -17.66 -2.14
C GLU A 15 0.56 -16.95 -1.21
N GLY A 16 -0.68 -16.75 -1.69
CA GLY A 16 -1.77 -16.20 -0.90
C GLY A 16 -1.50 -14.79 -0.37
N TRP A 17 -1.68 -14.60 0.94
CA TRP A 17 -1.51 -13.29 1.60
C TRP A 17 -0.10 -12.71 1.44
N ASP A 18 0.94 -13.55 1.34
CA ASP A 18 2.31 -13.07 1.19
C ASP A 18 2.52 -12.36 -0.15
N VAL A 19 1.79 -12.76 -1.20
CA VAL A 19 1.78 -12.05 -2.49
C VAL A 19 1.09 -10.69 -2.35
N VAL A 20 0.00 -10.64 -1.59
CA VAL A 20 -0.76 -9.39 -1.36
C VAL A 20 0.07 -8.39 -0.54
N SER A 21 0.69 -8.85 0.54
CA SER A 21 1.54 -8.02 1.39
C SER A 21 2.77 -7.50 0.63
N HIS A 22 3.35 -8.33 -0.24
CA HIS A 22 4.43 -7.94 -1.12
C HIS A 22 4.01 -6.83 -2.10
N ALA A 23 2.87 -7.00 -2.78
CA ALA A 23 2.34 -6.00 -3.71
C ALA A 23 1.98 -4.68 -3.00
N LEU A 24 1.42 -4.75 -1.78
CA LEU A 24 1.15 -3.58 -0.95
C LEU A 24 2.42 -2.81 -0.60
N ALA A 25 3.48 -3.52 -0.19
CA ALA A 25 4.75 -2.91 0.13
C ALA A 25 5.39 -2.26 -1.11
N ASP A 26 5.34 -2.92 -2.27
CA ASP A 26 5.86 -2.38 -3.53
C ASP A 26 5.10 -1.11 -3.97
N ALA A 27 3.77 -1.16 -3.98
CA ALA A 27 2.94 -0.02 -4.38
C ALA A 27 3.09 1.19 -3.44
N LEU A 28 3.15 0.97 -2.13
CA LEU A 28 3.30 2.04 -1.12
C LEU A 28 4.72 2.62 -1.04
N SER A 29 5.73 1.92 -1.56
CA SER A 29 7.11 2.40 -1.59
C SER A 29 7.53 2.99 -2.95
N THR A 30 6.72 2.81 -3.98
CA THR A 30 7.01 3.29 -5.33
C THR A 30 6.29 4.60 -5.61
N PRO A 31 7.00 5.71 -5.91
CA PRO A 31 6.37 6.93 -6.39
C PRO A 31 5.64 6.71 -7.72
N VAL A 32 4.46 7.32 -7.84
CA VAL A 32 3.69 7.31 -9.09
C VAL A 32 4.53 7.85 -10.25
N GLY A 33 4.44 7.22 -11.42
CA GLY A 33 5.18 7.63 -12.61
C GLY A 33 6.57 7.00 -12.78
N GLU A 34 7.09 6.23 -11.82
CA GLU A 34 8.38 5.52 -11.97
C GLU A 34 8.29 4.31 -12.93
N TYR A 35 7.19 3.56 -12.88
CA TYR A 35 7.03 2.35 -13.70
C TYR A 35 6.80 2.67 -15.19
N VAL A 36 7.63 2.07 -16.05
CA VAL A 36 7.48 2.16 -17.51
C VAL A 36 6.25 1.36 -17.95
N LEU A 37 5.38 1.96 -18.76
CA LEU A 37 4.07 1.41 -19.21
C LEU A 37 2.99 1.27 -18.13
N ALA A 38 3.26 1.59 -16.86
CA ALA A 38 2.27 1.64 -15.79
C ALA A 38 2.47 2.91 -14.94
N ARG A 39 2.27 4.08 -15.57
CA ARG A 39 2.56 5.37 -14.94
C ARG A 39 1.61 5.73 -13.81
N ASP A 40 0.43 5.14 -13.78
CA ASP A 40 -0.56 5.34 -12.72
C ASP A 40 -0.32 4.40 -11.52
N TYR A 41 0.69 3.53 -11.58
CA TYR A 41 1.04 2.64 -10.47
C TYR A 41 1.94 3.33 -9.44
N GLY A 42 1.65 3.09 -8.16
CA GLY A 42 2.40 3.60 -7.02
C GLY A 42 1.64 4.65 -6.23
N ILE A 43 2.33 5.25 -5.27
CA ILE A 43 1.79 6.25 -4.36
C ILE A 43 2.18 7.68 -4.77
N ALA A 44 1.23 8.60 -4.66
CA ALA A 44 1.42 10.02 -4.99
C ALA A 44 2.12 10.80 -3.85
N ILE A 45 3.39 10.48 -3.56
CA ILE A 45 4.16 11.07 -2.44
C ILE A 45 4.90 12.36 -2.80
N GLU A 46 5.14 12.63 -4.08
CA GLU A 46 6.03 13.73 -4.51
C GLU A 46 5.61 15.11 -3.98
N GLY A 47 4.30 15.33 -3.81
CA GLY A 47 3.74 16.55 -3.24
C GLY A 47 3.59 16.54 -1.71
N LEU A 48 4.07 15.50 -1.03
CA LEU A 48 4.02 15.31 0.42
C LEU A 48 5.40 15.40 1.07
N LEU A 49 6.45 15.03 0.36
CA LEU A 49 7.84 15.17 0.83
C LEU A 49 8.13 16.61 1.30
N ASP A 50 8.83 16.72 2.42
CA ASP A 50 9.23 17.98 3.08
C ASP A 50 8.08 18.95 3.46
N ARG A 51 6.82 18.50 3.41
CA ARG A 51 5.70 19.29 3.95
C ARG A 51 5.66 19.21 5.48
N PRO A 52 5.20 20.28 6.15
CA PRO A 52 5.00 20.24 7.59
C PRO A 52 3.92 19.21 7.94
N ALA A 53 4.19 18.35 8.93
CA ALA A 53 3.30 17.30 9.39
C ALA A 53 2.10 17.83 10.21
N ASN A 54 1.27 18.64 9.56
CA ASN A 54 0.04 19.20 10.10
C ASN A 54 -1.18 18.35 9.69
N ALA A 55 -2.36 18.68 10.22
CA ALA A 55 -3.58 17.91 9.92
C ALA A 55 -3.90 17.81 8.41
N PRO A 56 -3.75 18.87 7.58
CA PRO A 56 -3.85 18.74 6.13
C PRO A 56 -2.87 17.75 5.51
N PHE A 57 -1.59 17.79 5.91
CA PHE A 57 -0.58 16.83 5.42
C PHE A 57 -0.98 15.39 5.76
N LEU A 58 -1.40 15.15 7.01
CA LEU A 58 -1.80 13.82 7.46
C LEU A 58 -3.02 13.31 6.66
N LEU A 59 -3.98 14.17 6.37
CA LEU A 59 -5.13 13.82 5.55
C LEU A 59 -4.71 13.47 4.11
N ASP A 60 -3.87 14.28 3.48
CA ASP A 60 -3.39 14.02 2.12
C ASP A 60 -2.59 12.70 2.06
N ALA A 61 -1.75 12.40 3.06
CA ALA A 61 -1.02 11.14 3.16
C ALA A 61 -1.97 9.94 3.29
N LEU A 62 -3.01 10.05 4.13
CA LEU A 62 -4.03 9.01 4.27
C LEU A 62 -4.78 8.76 2.95
N ILE A 63 -5.14 9.83 2.24
CA ILE A 63 -5.81 9.72 0.93
C ILE A 63 -4.89 9.01 -0.06
N ALA A 64 -3.62 9.43 -0.16
CA ALA A 64 -2.66 8.81 -1.07
C ALA A 64 -2.47 7.31 -0.77
N CYS A 65 -2.37 6.92 0.50
CA CYS A 65 -2.31 5.50 0.89
C CYS A 65 -3.59 4.75 0.49
N ALA A 66 -4.77 5.29 0.78
CA ALA A 66 -6.05 4.65 0.47
C ALA A 66 -6.24 4.45 -1.04
N GLU A 67 -5.94 5.49 -1.84
CA GLU A 67 -6.01 5.43 -3.30
C GLU A 67 -5.05 4.37 -3.84
N THR A 68 -3.81 4.34 -3.36
CA THR A 68 -2.81 3.36 -3.80
C THR A 68 -3.26 1.93 -3.49
N ILE A 69 -3.78 1.66 -2.30
CA ILE A 69 -4.26 0.32 -1.90
C ILE A 69 -5.34 -0.20 -2.86
N GLU A 70 -6.26 0.66 -3.29
CA GLU A 70 -7.35 0.31 -4.21
C GLU A 70 -6.87 0.08 -5.66
N THR A 71 -5.67 0.54 -6.05
CA THR A 71 -5.12 0.29 -7.39
C THR A 71 -4.53 -1.10 -7.57
N ILE A 72 -4.35 -1.86 -6.48
CA ILE A 72 -3.66 -3.15 -6.52
C ILE A 72 -4.59 -4.23 -7.08
N VAL A 73 -4.21 -4.76 -8.22
CA VAL A 73 -4.97 -5.77 -8.97
C VAL A 73 -4.16 -7.02 -9.22
N HIS A 74 -4.86 -8.13 -9.40
CA HIS A 74 -4.29 -9.37 -9.90
C HIS A 74 -3.84 -9.18 -11.35
N LEU A 75 -2.57 -9.44 -11.66
CA LEU A 75 -2.01 -9.17 -12.99
C LEU A 75 -2.68 -9.97 -14.12
N GLU A 76 -3.09 -11.21 -13.85
CA GLU A 76 -3.76 -12.05 -14.87
C GLU A 76 -5.25 -11.76 -15.06
N THR A 77 -6.00 -11.49 -13.98
CA THR A 77 -7.46 -11.33 -14.05
C THR A 77 -7.90 -9.88 -14.08
N GLY A 78 -7.05 -8.94 -13.64
CA GLY A 78 -7.37 -7.53 -13.47
C GLY A 78 -8.31 -7.24 -12.29
N GLU A 79 -8.62 -8.25 -11.47
CA GLU A 79 -9.51 -8.10 -10.32
C GLU A 79 -8.76 -7.48 -9.13
N PRO A 80 -9.41 -6.62 -8.33
CA PRO A 80 -8.80 -6.07 -7.12
C PRO A 80 -8.43 -7.20 -6.15
N LEU A 81 -7.25 -7.10 -5.52
CA LEU A 81 -6.79 -8.08 -4.53
C LEU A 81 -7.31 -7.78 -3.13
N VAL A 82 -7.45 -6.49 -2.82
CA VAL A 82 -7.84 -5.99 -1.51
C VAL A 82 -8.95 -4.97 -1.65
N ARG A 83 -9.74 -4.86 -0.59
CA ARG A 83 -10.69 -3.76 -0.39
C ARG A 83 -10.19 -2.93 0.78
N PHE A 84 -10.19 -1.62 0.62
CA PHE A 84 -9.89 -0.71 1.70
C PHE A 84 -11.03 -0.71 2.74
N ASP A 85 -10.73 -1.02 4.01
CA ASP A 85 -11.72 -1.03 5.09
C ASP A 85 -11.54 0.19 6.03
N GLY A 86 -10.32 0.70 6.24
CA GLY A 86 -10.08 1.90 7.05
C GLY A 86 -8.61 2.24 7.30
N LEU A 87 -8.34 3.47 7.75
CA LEU A 87 -7.00 3.93 8.18
C LEU A 87 -7.10 4.65 9.52
N ALA A 88 -6.07 4.48 10.35
CA ALA A 88 -5.87 5.21 11.58
C ALA A 88 -4.40 5.62 11.72
N ILE A 89 -4.17 6.81 12.26
CA ILE A 89 -2.81 7.27 12.58
C ILE A 89 -2.55 6.90 14.04
N GLU A 90 -1.51 6.10 14.30
CA GLU A 90 -1.18 5.65 15.66
C GLU A 90 -0.21 6.58 16.36
N GLY A 91 0.61 7.32 15.62
CA GLY A 91 1.48 8.33 16.21
C GLY A 91 2.38 9.02 15.18
N LEU A 92 2.84 10.22 15.53
CA LEU A 92 3.92 10.92 14.88
C LEU A 92 4.98 11.18 15.95
N ASP A 93 6.21 10.72 15.71
CA ASP A 93 7.30 10.97 16.64
C ASP A 93 7.90 12.37 16.48
N ALA A 94 8.75 12.78 17.43
CA ALA A 94 9.43 14.07 17.39
C ALA A 94 10.51 14.17 16.30
N GLN A 95 10.83 13.06 15.63
CA GLN A 95 11.80 12.97 14.53
C GLN A 95 11.11 13.08 13.16
N GLY A 96 9.79 13.11 13.13
CA GLY A 96 8.98 13.22 11.92
C GLY A 96 8.51 11.88 11.35
N ASN A 97 8.83 10.75 11.98
CA ASN A 97 8.34 9.45 11.55
C ASN A 97 6.89 9.26 12.00
N GLY A 98 6.02 8.86 11.08
CA GLY A 98 4.61 8.57 11.35
C GLY A 98 4.34 7.08 11.29
N LEU A 99 3.46 6.57 12.15
CA LEU A 99 2.90 5.23 12.01
C LEU A 99 1.43 5.33 11.62
N ILE A 100 1.11 4.79 10.46
CA ILE A 100 -0.27 4.63 9.99
C ILE A 100 -0.63 3.15 10.06
N ARG A 101 -1.77 2.84 10.67
CA ARG A 101 -2.39 1.53 10.62
C ARG A 101 -3.48 1.52 9.55
N ALA A 102 -3.29 0.72 8.51
CA ALA A 102 -4.30 0.44 7.50
C ALA A 102 -5.02 -0.87 7.82
N GLN A 103 -6.33 -0.91 7.59
CA GLN A 103 -7.15 -2.11 7.60
C GLN A 103 -7.62 -2.39 6.18
N VAL A 104 -7.30 -3.58 5.69
CA VAL A 104 -7.67 -4.01 4.34
C VAL A 104 -8.35 -5.37 4.41
N GLY A 105 -9.46 -5.51 3.69
CA GLY A 105 -10.16 -6.76 3.50
C GLY A 105 -9.55 -7.54 2.35
N TRP A 106 -9.04 -8.74 2.60
CA TRP A 106 -8.57 -9.62 1.54
C TRP A 106 -9.78 -10.22 0.82
N ILE A 107 -9.90 -10.01 -0.49
CA ILE A 107 -11.10 -10.39 -1.24
C ILE A 107 -11.29 -11.92 -1.34
N GLU A 108 -10.20 -12.70 -1.35
CA GLU A 108 -10.28 -14.15 -1.48
C GLU A 108 -10.85 -14.84 -0.23
N THR A 109 -10.52 -14.34 0.96
CA THR A 109 -10.96 -14.93 2.24
C THR A 109 -12.04 -14.11 2.95
N GLY A 110 -12.20 -12.83 2.59
CA GLY A 110 -13.04 -11.87 3.29
C GLY A 110 -12.50 -11.43 4.66
N GLU A 111 -11.29 -11.86 5.03
CA GLU A 111 -10.67 -11.48 6.30
C GLU A 111 -10.08 -10.06 6.22
N THR A 112 -10.34 -9.26 7.25
CA THR A 112 -9.65 -7.98 7.43
C THR A 112 -8.28 -8.23 8.04
N LYS A 113 -7.24 -7.73 7.38
CA LYS A 113 -5.85 -7.73 7.85
C LYS A 113 -5.42 -6.29 8.16
N SER A 114 -4.66 -6.14 9.23
CA SER A 114 -4.04 -4.86 9.58
C SER A 114 -2.63 -4.79 8.99
N LEU A 115 -2.31 -3.69 8.32
CA LEU A 115 -0.97 -3.33 7.89
C LEU A 115 -0.49 -2.10 8.67
N GLU A 116 0.79 -2.09 8.98
CA GLU A 116 1.48 -0.96 9.58
C GLU A 116 2.36 -0.33 8.51
N ILE A 117 2.13 0.96 8.24
CA ILE A 117 2.83 1.75 7.24
C ILE A 117 3.60 2.82 8.01
N SER A 118 4.91 2.82 7.85
CA SER A 118 5.77 3.87 8.38
C SER A 118 5.89 4.99 7.35
N LEU A 119 5.58 6.22 7.77
CA LEU A 119 5.83 7.48 7.06
C LEU A 119 7.17 8.08 7.48
#